data_AF-A0A7Z2S6T6-F1
#
_entry.id   AF-A0A7Z2S6T6-F1
#
_cell.length_a   1.000
_cell.length_b   1.000
_cell.length_c   1.000
_cell.angle_alpha   90.00
_cell.angle_beta   90.00
_cell.angle_gamma   90.00
#
_symmetry.space_group_name_H-M   'P 1'
#
loop_
_entity.id
_entity.type
_entity.pdbx_description
1 polymer ?
#
loop_
_entity_poly.entity_id
_entity_poly.type
_entity_poly.pdbx_seq_one_letter_code
_entity_poly.pdbx_strand_id
1 'polypeptide(L)'
;MNDEDDLLAAEHALGLTDATARVDGDAGFALAVDRWRARLLPMMGAPDKTPPTELWARIAESLPPPAPAARPARADGPRFWRMATYASAALAASFLAVIVLRPTAPAPAPAPQTASAPPPATEPAAGPEQAAPIMVAALTPAAPTRGTGLVAITFDGREGRMTVLPTGMDAGGKAAELWVIPADGKPRSLGVIPDKSAATMVIAPEERRMLGAGVKLAITLEPPGGAPGGKPSGPVVMAGEMRAV
;
A
#
# COMPACT_ATOMS: atom_id res chain seq x y z
N MET A 1 7.90 30.68 -3.12
CA MET A 1 8.15 30.79 -4.56
C MET A 1 7.79 32.20 -4.97
N ASN A 2 8.70 32.92 -5.61
CA ASN A 2 8.44 34.31 -6.04
C ASN A 2 7.61 34.32 -7.33
N ASP A 3 6.95 35.42 -7.63
CA ASP A 3 6.12 35.57 -8.84
C ASP A 3 6.95 35.38 -10.13
N GLU A 4 8.21 35.83 -10.11
CA GLU A 4 9.16 35.64 -11.22
C GLU A 4 9.48 34.16 -11.47
N ASP A 5 9.63 33.35 -10.41
CA ASP A 5 9.89 31.92 -10.55
C ASP A 5 8.65 31.18 -11.07
N ASP A 6 7.45 31.63 -10.68
CA ASP A 6 6.19 31.05 -11.16
C ASP A 6 5.97 31.34 -12.66
N LEU A 7 6.31 32.55 -13.11
CA LEU A 7 6.31 32.92 -14.52
C LEU A 7 7.33 32.10 -15.32
N LEU A 8 8.56 31.95 -14.82
CA LEU A 8 9.58 31.13 -15.48
C LEU A 8 9.14 29.64 -15.57
N ALA A 9 8.47 29.13 -14.55
CA ALA A 9 7.88 27.78 -14.59
C ALA A 9 6.79 27.66 -15.66
N ALA A 10 5.96 28.70 -15.84
CA ALA A 10 4.95 28.76 -16.90
C ALA A 10 5.58 28.79 -18.30
N GLU A 11 6.61 29.61 -18.49
CA GLU A 11 7.36 29.70 -19.75
C GLU A 11 8.01 28.36 -20.10
N HIS A 12 8.59 27.67 -19.11
CA HIS A 12 9.19 26.36 -19.32
C HIS A 12 8.11 25.30 -19.63
N ALA A 13 6.97 25.34 -18.94
CA ALA A 13 5.84 24.45 -19.21
C ALA A 13 5.29 24.60 -20.64
N LEU A 14 5.30 25.83 -21.19
CA LEU A 14 4.94 26.12 -22.58
C LEU A 14 6.07 25.82 -23.59
N GLY A 15 7.27 25.46 -23.13
CA GLY A 15 8.43 25.22 -23.97
C GLY A 15 9.07 26.49 -24.55
N LEU A 16 8.81 27.67 -23.97
CA LEU A 16 9.39 28.94 -24.40
C LEU A 16 10.80 29.16 -23.86
N THR A 17 11.17 28.47 -22.77
CA THR A 17 12.49 28.52 -22.15
C THR A 17 12.97 27.13 -21.74
N ASP A 18 14.29 26.93 -21.73
CA ASP A 18 14.93 25.72 -21.24
C ASP A 18 15.42 25.92 -19.80
N ALA A 19 14.64 25.41 -18.85
CA ALA A 19 14.94 25.43 -17.42
C ALA A 19 15.19 24.02 -16.87
N THR A 20 15.62 23.07 -17.72
CA THR A 20 15.75 21.64 -17.35
C THR A 20 16.67 21.43 -16.14
N ALA A 21 17.84 22.09 -16.13
CA ALA A 21 18.76 22.01 -15.00
C ALA A 21 18.15 22.49 -13.67
N ARG A 22 17.17 23.41 -13.73
CA ARG A 22 16.46 23.91 -12.56
C ARG A 22 15.34 22.97 -12.11
N VAL A 23 14.67 22.31 -13.04
CA VAL A 23 13.73 21.22 -12.73
C VAL A 23 14.46 20.07 -12.00
N ASP A 24 15.67 19.74 -12.42
CA ASP A 24 16.46 18.67 -11.81
C ASP A 24 16.99 19.03 -10.41
N GLY A 25 17.28 20.32 -10.18
CA GLY A 25 17.91 20.81 -8.95
C GLY A 25 16.94 21.37 -7.89
N ASP A 26 15.72 21.76 -8.26
CA ASP A 26 14.76 22.44 -7.38
C ASP A 26 13.37 21.79 -7.47
N ALA A 27 13.03 21.02 -6.43
CA ALA A 27 11.74 20.34 -6.32
C ALA A 27 10.55 21.30 -6.26
N GLY A 28 10.72 22.51 -5.70
CA GLY A 28 9.66 23.52 -5.66
C GLY A 28 9.34 24.05 -7.05
N PHE A 29 10.39 24.33 -7.84
CA PHE A 29 10.26 24.73 -9.23
C PHE A 29 9.63 23.62 -10.10
N ALA A 30 10.08 22.36 -9.92
CA ALA A 30 9.51 21.21 -10.62
C ALA A 30 7.98 21.07 -10.38
N LEU A 31 7.54 21.18 -9.12
CA LEU A 31 6.12 21.15 -8.78
C LEU A 31 5.31 22.30 -9.39
N ALA A 32 5.92 23.48 -9.58
CA ALA A 32 5.26 24.59 -10.24
C ALA A 32 5.11 24.36 -11.74
N VAL A 33 6.14 23.81 -12.40
CA VAL A 33 6.09 23.39 -13.81
C VAL A 33 4.97 22.38 -14.01
N ASP A 34 4.86 21.37 -13.14
CA ASP A 34 3.80 20.35 -13.22
C ASP A 34 2.41 20.95 -13.02
N ARG A 35 2.27 21.93 -12.12
CA ARG A 35 1.00 22.65 -11.92
C ARG A 35 0.59 23.44 -13.17
N TRP A 36 1.54 24.10 -13.82
CA TRP A 36 1.29 24.80 -15.09
C TRP A 36 0.92 23.84 -16.21
N ARG A 37 1.64 22.73 -16.36
CA ARG A 37 1.29 21.67 -17.34
C ARG A 37 -0.11 21.13 -17.11
N ALA A 38 -0.49 20.84 -15.87
CA ALA A 38 -1.84 20.38 -15.54
C ALA A 38 -2.92 21.41 -15.86
N ARG A 39 -2.63 22.71 -15.65
CA ARG A 39 -3.55 23.81 -15.98
C ARG A 39 -3.73 23.98 -17.50
N LEU A 40 -2.68 23.75 -18.28
CA LEU A 40 -2.67 23.88 -19.73
C LEU A 40 -3.21 22.63 -20.45
N LEU A 41 -3.17 21.47 -19.78
CA LEU A 41 -3.59 20.18 -20.35
C LEU A 41 -4.99 20.21 -21.00
N PRO A 42 -6.03 20.82 -20.40
CA PRO A 42 -7.36 20.87 -21.01
C PRO A 42 -7.44 21.76 -22.26
N MET A 43 -6.47 22.66 -22.45
CA MET A 43 -6.38 23.49 -23.65
C MET A 43 -5.74 22.74 -24.83
N MET A 44 -5.07 21.62 -24.54
CA MET A 44 -4.58 20.73 -25.59
C MET A 44 -5.78 19.98 -26.17
N GLY A 45 -6.13 20.29 -27.41
CA GLY A 45 -7.16 19.57 -28.15
C GLY A 45 -6.74 18.12 -28.47
N ALA A 46 -7.66 17.37 -29.09
CA ALA A 46 -7.29 16.10 -29.69
C ALA A 46 -6.22 16.32 -30.77
N PRO A 47 -5.24 15.41 -30.91
CA PRO A 47 -4.25 15.54 -31.96
C PRO A 47 -4.92 15.50 -33.33
N ASP A 48 -4.63 16.49 -34.17
CA ASP A 48 -5.20 16.63 -35.52
C ASP A 48 -4.72 15.54 -36.50
N LYS A 49 -3.74 14.73 -36.09
CA LYS A 49 -3.11 13.70 -36.92
C LYS A 49 -3.00 12.39 -36.17
N THR A 50 -3.43 11.31 -36.81
CA THR A 50 -3.18 9.95 -36.33
C THR A 50 -1.71 9.59 -36.55
N PRO A 51 -0.98 9.13 -35.52
CA PRO A 51 0.40 8.69 -35.66
C PRO A 51 0.50 7.42 -36.54
N PRO A 52 1.63 7.19 -37.24
CA PRO A 52 1.89 5.93 -37.95
C PRO A 52 1.83 4.72 -37.00
N THR A 53 1.29 3.59 -37.46
CA THR A 53 1.14 2.36 -36.65
C THR A 53 2.46 1.83 -36.11
N GLU A 54 3.54 1.97 -36.88
CA GLU A 54 4.88 1.52 -36.50
C GLU A 54 5.59 2.41 -35.47
N LEU A 55 5.06 3.61 -35.20
CA LEU A 55 5.71 4.57 -34.29
C LEU A 55 5.85 4.00 -32.88
N TRP A 56 4.83 3.28 -32.40
CA TRP A 56 4.88 2.65 -31.09
C TRP A 56 5.96 1.58 -30.99
N ALA A 57 6.12 0.74 -32.03
CA ALA A 57 7.16 -0.29 -32.06
C ALA A 57 8.56 0.33 -31.99
N ARG A 58 8.80 1.42 -32.74
CA ARG A 58 10.08 2.15 -32.70
C ARG A 58 10.37 2.78 -31.34
N ILE A 59 9.35 3.33 -30.68
CA ILE A 59 9.50 3.89 -29.33
C ILE A 59 9.87 2.77 -28.35
N ALA A 60 9.17 1.64 -28.39
CA ALA A 60 9.45 0.49 -27.53
C ALA A 60 10.88 -0.04 -27.71
N GLU A 61 11.39 -0.05 -28.95
CA GLU A 61 12.77 -0.45 -29.26
C GLU A 61 13.81 0.60 -28.83
N SER A 62 13.45 1.88 -28.81
CA SER A 62 14.34 2.97 -28.38
C SER A 62 14.52 3.07 -26.85
N LEU A 63 13.64 2.44 -26.08
CA LEU A 63 13.72 2.47 -24.63
C LEU A 63 14.90 1.62 -24.13
N PRO A 64 15.64 2.08 -23.11
CA PRO A 64 16.68 1.27 -22.51
C PRO A 64 16.07 -0.05 -21.99
N PRO A 65 16.78 -1.18 -22.12
CA PRO A 65 16.27 -2.46 -21.65
C PRO A 65 15.96 -2.36 -20.15
N PRO A 66 14.86 -2.95 -19.68
CA PRO A 66 14.53 -2.94 -18.26
C PRO A 66 15.71 -3.51 -17.48
N ALA A 67 16.17 -2.77 -16.47
CA ALA A 67 17.30 -3.20 -15.65
C ALA A 67 17.03 -4.62 -15.13
N PRO A 68 18.00 -5.56 -15.26
CA PRO A 68 17.79 -6.91 -14.77
C PRO A 68 17.47 -6.85 -13.28
N ALA A 69 16.38 -7.52 -12.87
CA ALA A 69 16.01 -7.64 -11.48
C ALA A 69 17.23 -8.10 -10.68
N ALA A 70 17.68 -7.29 -9.73
CA ALA A 70 18.85 -7.58 -8.92
C ALA A 70 18.68 -8.97 -8.28
N ARG A 71 19.49 -9.94 -8.70
CA ARG A 71 19.52 -11.25 -8.04
C ARG A 71 19.89 -11.01 -6.58
N PRO A 72 19.15 -11.57 -5.61
CA PRO A 72 19.54 -11.45 -4.21
C PRO A 72 20.95 -12.04 -4.08
N ALA A 73 21.90 -11.20 -3.68
CA ALA A 73 23.26 -11.65 -3.40
C ALA A 73 23.18 -12.74 -2.33
N ARG A 74 23.68 -13.94 -2.65
CA ARG A 74 23.76 -15.04 -1.68
C ARG A 74 24.76 -14.60 -0.61
N ALA A 75 24.24 -14.13 0.52
CA ALA A 75 25.05 -13.67 1.63
C ALA A 75 25.72 -14.87 2.31
N ASP A 76 27.00 -15.08 2.02
CA ASP A 76 27.86 -15.99 2.79
C ASP A 76 28.14 -15.38 4.17
N GLY A 77 27.21 -15.58 5.10
CA GLY A 77 27.34 -15.13 6.49
C GLY A 77 28.34 -15.96 7.31
N PRO A 78 29.10 -15.36 8.24
CA PRO A 78 30.11 -16.06 9.02
C PRO A 78 29.52 -17.14 9.92
N ARG A 79 30.25 -18.26 10.02
CA ARG A 79 29.91 -19.51 10.74
C ARG A 79 29.46 -19.33 12.21
N PHE A 80 29.73 -18.18 12.80
CA PHE A 80 29.24 -17.76 14.12
C PHE A 80 27.72 -17.87 14.27
N TRP A 81 26.95 -17.45 13.26
CA TRP A 81 25.47 -17.52 13.30
C TRP A 81 24.93 -18.95 13.26
N ARG A 82 25.70 -19.91 12.75
CA ARG A 82 25.34 -21.34 12.74
C ARG A 82 25.54 -22.01 14.10
N MET A 83 26.40 -21.49 14.97
CA MET A 83 26.56 -22.02 16.33
C MET A 83 25.45 -21.55 17.28
N ALA A 84 24.87 -20.36 17.03
CA ALA A 84 23.74 -19.84 17.80
C ALA A 84 22.46 -20.70 17.64
N THR A 85 22.25 -21.36 16.49
CA THR A 85 21.11 -22.26 16.27
C THR A 85 21.21 -23.56 17.06
N TYR A 86 22.40 -24.04 17.40
CA TYR A 86 22.57 -25.28 18.18
C TYR A 86 22.35 -25.07 19.69
N ALA A 87 22.63 -23.88 20.23
CA ALA A 87 22.34 -23.56 21.62
C ALA A 87 20.82 -23.51 21.92
N SER A 88 19.99 -23.16 20.92
CA SER A 88 18.52 -23.13 21.04
C SER A 88 17.88 -24.52 21.10
N ALA A 89 18.57 -25.60 20.69
CA ALA A 89 18.01 -26.95 20.69
C ALA A 89 17.92 -27.57 22.10
N ALA A 90 18.72 -27.09 23.07
CA ALA A 90 18.69 -27.60 24.45
C ALA A 90 17.47 -27.11 25.26
N LEU A 91 16.86 -25.98 24.87
CA LEU A 91 15.66 -25.44 25.52
C LEU A 91 14.34 -26.04 24.99
N ALA A 92 14.37 -26.71 23.82
CA ALA A 92 13.18 -27.34 23.25
C ALA A 92 12.80 -28.66 23.95
N ALA A 93 13.75 -29.37 24.55
CA ALA A 93 13.49 -30.64 25.25
C ALA A 93 12.68 -30.46 26.55
N SER A 94 12.79 -29.29 27.20
CA SER A 94 12.09 -29.00 28.46
C SER A 94 10.62 -28.61 28.26
N PHE A 95 10.22 -28.11 27.09
CA PHE A 95 8.82 -27.75 26.81
C PHE A 95 7.93 -28.94 26.44
N LEU A 96 8.50 -30.04 25.92
CA LEU A 96 7.72 -31.22 25.55
C LEU A 96 7.16 -31.98 26.78
N ALA A 97 7.84 -31.88 27.93
CA ALA A 97 7.44 -32.58 29.17
C ALA A 97 6.17 -32.01 29.83
N VAL A 98 5.85 -30.73 29.60
CA VAL A 98 4.72 -30.04 30.24
C VAL A 98 3.40 -30.26 29.49
N ILE A 99 3.44 -30.59 28.19
CA ILE A 99 2.25 -30.78 27.34
C ILE A 99 1.63 -32.17 27.51
N VAL A 100 2.40 -33.19 27.87
CA VAL A 100 1.91 -34.57 28.01
C VAL A 100 1.05 -34.76 29.27
N LEU A 101 1.19 -33.89 30.29
CA LEU A 101 0.55 -34.06 31.60
C LEU A 101 -0.79 -33.33 31.79
N ARG A 102 -1.38 -32.70 30.77
CA ARG A 102 -2.70 -32.06 30.91
C ARG A 102 -3.82 -32.99 30.43
N PRO A 103 -4.67 -33.55 31.34
CA PRO A 103 -5.86 -34.28 30.92
C PRO A 103 -6.86 -33.32 30.27
N THR A 104 -7.27 -33.63 29.03
CA THR A 104 -8.26 -32.88 28.26
C THR A 104 -9.68 -33.21 28.74
N ALA A 105 -10.52 -32.21 28.98
CA ALA A 105 -11.95 -32.40 29.21
C ALA A 105 -12.69 -32.54 27.85
N PRO A 106 -13.72 -33.38 27.74
CA PRO A 106 -14.45 -33.56 26.49
C PRO A 106 -15.36 -32.34 26.20
N ALA A 107 -15.30 -31.84 24.97
CA ALA A 107 -16.16 -30.78 24.46
C ALA A 107 -17.60 -31.31 24.18
N PRO A 108 -18.65 -30.49 24.35
CA PRO A 108 -20.02 -30.88 23.96
C PRO A 108 -20.18 -30.89 22.43
N ALA A 109 -20.98 -31.83 21.93
CA ALA A 109 -21.26 -32.05 20.52
C ALA A 109 -22.04 -30.90 19.86
N PRO A 110 -21.79 -30.58 18.57
CA PRO A 110 -22.62 -29.65 17.79
C PRO A 110 -23.96 -30.28 17.38
N ALA A 111 -25.05 -29.54 17.56
CA ALA A 111 -26.38 -29.90 17.09
C ALA A 111 -26.50 -29.83 15.55
N PRO A 112 -27.33 -30.67 14.91
CA PRO A 112 -27.42 -30.81 13.46
C PRO A 112 -28.03 -29.59 12.75
N GLN A 113 -27.37 -29.17 11.67
CA GLN A 113 -27.84 -28.18 10.71
C GLN A 113 -29.01 -28.75 9.91
N THR A 114 -30.15 -28.05 9.92
CA THR A 114 -31.23 -28.30 8.96
C THR A 114 -30.91 -27.54 7.68
N ALA A 115 -30.61 -28.31 6.62
CA ALA A 115 -30.56 -27.80 5.25
C ALA A 115 -31.94 -27.25 4.85
N SER A 116 -31.96 -26.07 4.24
CA SER A 116 -33.07 -25.62 3.40
C SER A 116 -32.50 -25.26 2.04
N ALA A 117 -32.84 -26.09 1.06
CA ALA A 117 -32.59 -25.89 -0.36
C ALA A 117 -33.64 -24.90 -0.96
N PRO A 118 -33.38 -24.34 -2.16
CA PRO A 118 -33.98 -23.10 -2.65
C PRO A 118 -35.32 -23.28 -3.39
N PRO A 119 -36.11 -22.20 -3.58
CA PRO A 119 -37.09 -22.11 -4.67
C PRO A 119 -36.74 -21.02 -5.73
N PRO A 120 -37.43 -21.02 -6.89
CA PRO A 120 -36.91 -20.59 -8.17
C PRO A 120 -37.09 -19.10 -8.51
N ALA A 121 -36.40 -18.70 -9.57
CA ALA A 121 -36.29 -17.38 -10.16
C ALA A 121 -37.59 -16.54 -10.22
N THR A 122 -37.47 -15.26 -9.86
CA THR A 122 -38.23 -14.14 -10.43
C THR A 122 -37.39 -12.86 -10.24
N GLU A 123 -36.68 -12.44 -11.29
CA GLU A 123 -36.50 -10.99 -11.53
C GLU A 123 -37.88 -10.42 -11.87
N PRO A 124 -38.28 -9.22 -11.41
CA PRO A 124 -37.59 -8.00 -11.82
C PRO A 124 -37.58 -6.86 -10.77
N ALA A 125 -36.47 -6.10 -10.72
CA ALA A 125 -36.47 -4.63 -10.67
C ALA A 125 -35.09 -4.14 -10.21
N ALA A 126 -34.39 -3.49 -11.13
CA ALA A 126 -33.31 -2.57 -10.82
C ALA A 126 -33.81 -1.49 -9.85
N GLY A 127 -33.43 -1.58 -8.59
CA GLY A 127 -33.19 -0.41 -7.73
C GLY A 127 -31.74 0.01 -7.90
N PRO A 128 -31.37 1.29 -7.75
CA PRO A 128 -29.99 1.70 -7.94
C PRO A 128 -29.12 0.96 -6.93
N GLU A 129 -28.31 0.03 -7.44
CA GLU A 129 -27.19 -0.56 -6.72
C GLU A 129 -26.36 0.63 -6.22
N GLN A 130 -26.50 0.98 -4.93
CA GLN A 130 -25.68 2.00 -4.31
C GLN A 130 -24.24 1.56 -4.52
N ALA A 131 -23.55 2.18 -5.48
CA ALA A 131 -22.17 1.89 -5.76
C ALA A 131 -21.39 2.06 -4.46
N ALA A 132 -20.75 0.99 -3.95
CA ALA A 132 -19.86 1.13 -2.81
C ALA A 132 -18.81 2.19 -3.20
N PRO A 133 -18.71 3.31 -2.47
CA PRO A 133 -17.90 4.43 -2.91
C PRO A 133 -16.43 4.02 -2.99
N ILE A 134 -15.69 4.63 -3.92
CA ILE A 134 -14.23 4.57 -3.88
C ILE A 134 -13.79 5.33 -2.64
N MET A 135 -12.95 4.69 -1.84
CA MET A 135 -12.42 5.27 -0.63
C MET A 135 -10.96 5.67 -0.85
N VAL A 136 -10.55 6.78 -0.26
CA VAL A 136 -9.16 7.25 -0.29
C VAL A 136 -8.66 7.61 1.10
N ALA A 137 -7.37 7.43 1.34
CA ALA A 137 -6.70 7.95 2.52
C ALA A 137 -5.31 8.50 2.16
N ALA A 138 -4.91 9.55 2.86
CA ALA A 138 -3.56 10.09 2.83
C ALA A 138 -2.98 9.92 4.23
N LEU A 139 -2.00 9.03 4.38
CA LEU A 139 -1.35 8.79 5.66
C LEU A 139 -0.07 9.62 5.73
N THR A 140 0.03 10.42 6.78
CA THR A 140 1.15 11.33 7.06
C THR A 140 1.92 10.85 8.30
N PRO A 141 3.13 11.37 8.55
CA PRO A 141 3.91 11.00 9.72
C PRO A 141 3.11 11.15 11.01
N ALA A 142 3.06 10.09 11.82
CA ALA A 142 2.26 10.06 13.05
C ALA A 142 2.85 10.96 14.16
N ALA A 143 4.13 11.32 14.05
CA ALA A 143 4.77 12.37 14.84
C ALA A 143 5.90 13.00 14.02
N PRO A 144 6.33 14.24 14.32
CA PRO A 144 7.39 14.94 13.57
C PRO A 144 8.72 14.16 13.50
N THR A 145 8.97 13.30 14.49
CA THR A 145 10.17 12.46 14.61
C THR A 145 9.92 11.00 14.24
N ARG A 146 8.69 10.63 13.87
CA ARG A 146 8.29 9.25 13.53
C ARG A 146 7.81 9.21 12.09
N GLY A 147 8.73 8.88 11.18
CA GLY A 147 8.45 8.68 9.76
C GLY A 147 8.65 9.93 8.90
N THR A 148 8.85 9.71 7.60
CA THR A 148 8.97 10.74 6.57
C THR A 148 8.13 10.34 5.37
N GLY A 149 7.63 11.32 4.63
CA GLY A 149 6.89 11.09 3.38
C GLY A 149 5.37 11.05 3.55
N LEU A 150 4.71 10.46 2.55
CA LEU A 150 3.25 10.35 2.42
C LEU A 150 2.92 8.94 1.92
N VAL A 151 1.79 8.38 2.34
CA VAL A 151 1.22 7.18 1.71
C VAL A 151 -0.19 7.47 1.24
N ALA A 152 -0.41 7.39 -0.07
CA ALA A 152 -1.75 7.44 -0.65
C ALA A 152 -2.32 6.03 -0.71
N ILE A 153 -3.58 5.87 -0.29
CA ILE A 153 -4.31 4.62 -0.34
C ILE A 153 -5.62 4.86 -1.10
N THR A 154 -5.94 3.99 -2.04
CA THR A 154 -7.27 3.90 -2.67
C THR A 154 -7.85 2.52 -2.41
N PHE A 155 -9.15 2.45 -2.12
CA PHE A 155 -9.85 1.21 -1.88
C PHE A 155 -11.17 1.20 -2.65
N ASP A 156 -11.32 0.22 -3.54
CA ASP A 156 -12.57 -0.08 -4.22
C ASP A 156 -13.37 -1.07 -3.35
N GLY A 157 -14.46 -0.60 -2.75
CA GLY A 157 -15.32 -1.43 -1.90
C GLY A 157 -16.07 -2.55 -2.63
N ARG A 158 -16.24 -2.43 -3.95
CA ARG A 158 -16.93 -3.45 -4.78
C ARG A 158 -15.98 -4.60 -5.07
N GLU A 159 -14.79 -4.29 -5.58
CA GLU A 159 -13.78 -5.30 -5.92
C GLU A 159 -13.00 -5.80 -4.70
N GLY A 160 -12.99 -5.00 -3.62
CA GLY A 160 -12.11 -5.19 -2.47
C GLY A 160 -10.65 -4.91 -2.78
N ARG A 161 -10.37 -4.18 -3.86
CA ARG A 161 -9.02 -3.89 -4.31
C ARG A 161 -8.49 -2.66 -3.59
N MET A 162 -7.40 -2.82 -2.85
CA MET A 162 -6.68 -1.72 -2.20
C MET A 162 -5.35 -1.50 -2.91
N THR A 163 -5.08 -0.26 -3.31
CA THR A 163 -3.78 0.17 -3.83
C THR A 163 -3.13 1.10 -2.83
N VAL A 164 -1.86 0.84 -2.54
CA VAL A 164 -1.03 1.60 -1.60
C VAL A 164 0.15 2.16 -2.36
N LEU A 165 0.34 3.48 -2.28
CA LEU A 165 1.41 4.21 -2.95
C LEU A 165 2.21 5.02 -1.92
N PRO A 166 3.33 4.47 -1.43
CA PRO A 166 4.29 5.20 -0.61
C PRO A 166 5.05 6.25 -1.43
N THR A 167 5.38 7.39 -0.83
CA THR A 167 6.21 8.45 -1.39
C THR A 167 7.13 8.99 -0.31
N GLY A 168 8.44 8.71 -0.42
CA GLY A 168 9.44 9.17 0.56
C GLY A 168 9.42 8.45 1.92
N MET A 169 8.74 7.31 2.01
CA MET A 169 8.79 6.41 3.16
C MET A 169 10.06 5.53 3.10
N ASP A 170 10.64 5.26 4.26
CA ASP A 170 11.67 4.23 4.43
C ASP A 170 11.36 3.41 5.69
N ALA A 171 11.22 2.09 5.53
CA ALA A 171 11.01 1.19 6.65
C ALA A 171 12.32 0.78 7.34
N GLY A 172 13.48 1.18 6.81
CA GLY A 172 14.78 0.92 7.44
C GLY A 172 15.08 -0.58 7.59
N GLY A 173 14.62 -1.40 6.64
CA GLY A 173 14.77 -2.86 6.66
C GLY A 173 13.78 -3.61 7.56
N LYS A 174 12.80 -2.91 8.15
CA LYS A 174 11.67 -3.50 8.87
C LYS A 174 10.50 -3.79 7.93
N ALA A 175 9.53 -4.57 8.40
CA ALA A 175 8.28 -4.77 7.67
C ALA A 175 7.33 -3.61 7.97
N ALA A 176 6.93 -2.85 6.94
CA ALA A 176 5.87 -1.87 7.06
C ALA A 176 4.53 -2.59 7.00
N GLU A 177 3.77 -2.58 8.09
CA GLU A 177 2.48 -3.27 8.16
C GLU A 177 1.34 -2.27 8.25
N LEU A 178 0.34 -2.43 7.39
CA LEU A 178 -0.84 -1.58 7.32
C LEU A 178 -1.94 -2.14 8.23
N TRP A 179 -2.57 -1.25 8.98
CA TRP A 179 -3.62 -1.58 9.94
C TRP A 179 -4.86 -0.73 9.70
N VAL A 180 -6.03 -1.35 9.82
CA VAL A 180 -7.29 -0.63 10.07
C VAL A 180 -7.54 -0.58 11.56
N ILE A 181 -7.98 0.58 12.05
CA ILE A 181 -8.36 0.82 13.45
C ILE A 181 -9.85 1.22 13.46
N PRO A 182 -10.76 0.26 13.66
CA PRO A 182 -12.19 0.51 13.74
C PRO A 182 -12.56 1.30 15.00
N ALA A 183 -13.85 1.64 15.14
CA ALA A 183 -14.37 2.35 16.31
C ALA A 183 -14.18 1.60 17.64
N ASP A 184 -13.98 0.28 17.60
CA ASP A 184 -13.62 -0.53 18.78
C ASP A 184 -12.17 -0.32 19.27
N GLY A 185 -11.37 0.44 18.51
CA GLY A 185 -9.99 0.79 18.81
C GLY A 185 -9.00 -0.37 18.66
N LYS A 186 -9.44 -1.54 18.17
CA LYS A 186 -8.58 -2.73 18.06
C LYS A 186 -7.97 -2.80 16.66
N PRO A 187 -6.65 -2.62 16.50
CA PRO A 187 -6.01 -2.68 15.20
C PRO A 187 -6.15 -4.08 14.58
N ARG A 188 -6.45 -4.12 13.28
CA ARG A 188 -6.49 -5.34 12.48
C ARG A 188 -5.58 -5.17 11.28
N SER A 189 -4.70 -6.15 11.06
CA SER A 189 -3.74 -6.11 9.97
C SER A 189 -4.46 -6.21 8.63
N LEU A 190 -4.08 -5.35 7.70
CA LEU A 190 -4.41 -5.47 6.28
C LEU A 190 -3.24 -6.05 5.48
N GLY A 191 -2.12 -6.33 6.15
CA GLY A 191 -0.93 -6.95 5.57
C GLY A 191 0.29 -6.04 5.49
N VAL A 192 1.41 -6.67 5.13
CA VAL A 192 2.69 -6.00 4.92
C VAL A 192 2.70 -5.33 3.55
N ILE A 193 3.12 -4.07 3.53
CA ILE A 193 3.25 -3.25 2.32
C ILE A 193 4.72 -2.97 2.02
N PRO A 194 5.09 -2.82 0.74
CA PRO A 194 6.37 -2.24 0.38
C PRO A 194 6.45 -0.78 0.85
N ASP A 195 7.66 -0.34 1.17
CA ASP A 195 7.95 1.03 1.61
C ASP A 195 8.40 1.94 0.46
N LYS A 196 8.86 1.37 -0.67
CA LYS A 196 9.47 2.10 -1.79
C LYS A 196 8.74 1.99 -3.13
N SER A 197 7.72 1.14 -3.23
CA SER A 197 6.99 0.91 -4.49
C SER A 197 5.50 0.80 -4.24
N ALA A 198 4.69 0.99 -5.29
CA ALA A 198 3.27 0.74 -5.21
C ALA A 198 2.98 -0.76 -4.97
N ALA A 199 1.90 -1.04 -4.24
CA ALA A 199 1.35 -2.38 -4.09
C ALA A 199 -0.16 -2.36 -4.30
N THR A 200 -0.68 -3.46 -4.84
CA THR A 200 -2.12 -3.72 -4.90
C THR A 200 -2.40 -5.03 -4.18
N MET A 201 -3.41 -5.02 -3.31
CA MET A 201 -3.86 -6.18 -2.55
C MET A 201 -5.37 -6.32 -2.63
N VAL A 202 -5.86 -7.54 -2.42
CA VAL A 202 -7.30 -7.83 -2.30
C VAL A 202 -7.61 -8.04 -0.83
N ILE A 203 -8.50 -7.20 -0.30
CA ILE A 203 -8.95 -7.27 1.08
C ILE A 203 -10.02 -8.35 1.21
N ALA A 204 -9.96 -9.16 2.27
CA ALA A 204 -10.93 -10.22 2.49
C ALA A 204 -12.32 -9.63 2.82
N PRO A 205 -13.43 -10.27 2.41
CA PRO A 205 -14.78 -9.72 2.58
C PRO A 205 -15.13 -9.27 4.02
N GLU A 206 -14.63 -9.99 5.02
CA GLU A 206 -14.87 -9.65 6.44
C GLU A 206 -14.18 -8.35 6.86
N GLU A 207 -12.99 -8.05 6.32
CA GLU A 207 -12.22 -6.84 6.60
C GLU A 207 -12.78 -5.63 5.84
N ARG A 208 -13.34 -5.84 4.64
CA ARG A 208 -13.93 -4.77 3.81
C ARG A 208 -15.01 -3.98 4.56
N ARG A 209 -15.78 -4.66 5.42
CA ARG A 209 -16.83 -4.04 6.24
C ARG A 209 -16.30 -3.00 7.22
N MET A 210 -15.01 -3.05 7.53
CA MET A 210 -14.34 -2.13 8.46
C MET A 210 -13.76 -0.90 7.75
N LEU A 211 -13.63 -0.94 6.41
CA LEU A 211 -13.01 0.10 5.58
C LEU A 211 -14.01 1.16 5.11
N GLY A 212 -14.74 1.74 6.07
CA GLY A 212 -15.71 2.81 5.83
C GLY A 212 -15.11 4.22 5.94
N ALA A 213 -15.91 5.23 5.57
CA ALA A 213 -15.53 6.62 5.77
C ALA A 213 -15.29 6.94 7.26
N GLY A 214 -14.23 7.70 7.53
CA GLY A 214 -13.79 8.08 8.88
C GLY A 214 -12.99 7.01 9.62
N VAL A 215 -12.80 5.80 9.06
CA VAL A 215 -11.95 4.80 9.72
C VAL A 215 -10.49 5.23 9.68
N LYS A 216 -9.78 5.00 10.78
CA LYS A 216 -8.36 5.32 10.89
C LYS A 216 -7.52 4.18 10.32
N LEU A 217 -6.55 4.54 9.51
CA LEU A 217 -5.48 3.67 9.04
C LEU A 217 -4.16 4.05 9.71
N ALA A 218 -3.32 3.06 9.97
CA ALA A 218 -1.99 3.26 10.54
C ALA A 218 -0.97 2.31 9.91
N ILE A 219 0.29 2.73 9.88
CA ILE A 219 1.40 1.89 9.46
C ILE A 219 2.39 1.77 10.62
N THR A 220 2.77 0.54 10.95
CA THR A 220 3.82 0.25 11.94
C THR A 220 5.06 -0.36 11.30
N LEU A 221 6.20 -0.23 11.99
CA LEU A 221 7.45 -0.87 11.60
C LEU A 221 7.72 -2.12 12.44
N GLU A 222 7.38 -3.27 11.90
CA GLU A 222 7.42 -4.58 12.56
C GLU A 222 8.74 -5.33 12.28
N PRO A 223 9.06 -6.38 13.06
CA PRO A 223 10.15 -7.29 12.74
C PRO A 223 10.00 -7.92 11.33
N PRO A 224 11.07 -8.47 10.75
CA PRO A 224 10.98 -9.20 9.49
C PRO A 224 9.90 -10.30 9.56
N GLY A 225 8.95 -10.25 8.63
CA GLY A 225 7.78 -11.14 8.61
C GLY A 225 6.48 -10.53 9.17
N GLY A 226 6.53 -9.31 9.70
CA GLY A 226 5.36 -8.61 10.24
C GLY A 226 5.18 -8.80 11.75
N ALA A 227 4.03 -8.36 12.24
CA ALA A 227 3.65 -8.35 13.65
C ALA A 227 3.50 -9.78 14.22
N PRO A 228 4.28 -10.14 15.27
CA PRO A 228 4.11 -11.42 15.96
C PRO A 228 2.72 -11.52 16.60
N GLY A 229 1.98 -12.59 16.30
CA GLY A 229 0.67 -12.85 16.90
C GLY A 229 -0.46 -11.92 16.46
N GLY A 230 -0.30 -11.22 15.32
CA GLY A 230 -1.36 -10.43 14.68
C GLY A 230 -1.75 -9.15 15.43
N LYS A 231 -0.82 -8.59 16.23
CA LYS A 231 -1.00 -7.34 16.96
C LYS A 231 0.19 -6.42 16.71
N PRO A 232 -0.02 -5.09 16.56
CA PRO A 232 1.10 -4.17 16.36
C PRO A 232 2.14 -4.31 17.48
N SER A 233 3.41 -4.53 17.09
CA SER A 233 4.53 -4.64 18.04
C SER A 233 5.57 -3.53 17.84
N GLY A 234 5.54 -2.88 16.68
CA GLY A 234 6.40 -1.77 16.31
C GLY A 234 5.80 -0.38 16.59
N PRO A 235 6.59 0.70 16.41
CA PRO A 235 6.09 2.05 16.47
C PRO A 235 5.16 2.35 15.30
N VAL A 236 4.10 3.13 15.54
CA VAL A 236 3.29 3.75 14.48
C VAL A 236 4.09 4.89 13.86
N VAL A 237 4.30 4.82 12.55
CA VAL A 237 5.07 5.81 11.77
C VAL A 237 4.21 6.64 10.85
N MET A 238 3.10 6.10 10.35
CA MET A 238 2.14 6.86 9.54
C MET A 238 0.72 6.63 10.04
N ALA A 239 -0.14 7.63 9.91
CA ALA A 239 -1.56 7.51 10.20
C ALA A 239 -2.39 8.46 9.34
N GLY A 240 -3.65 8.11 9.11
CA GLY A 240 -4.60 8.90 8.35
C GLY A 240 -6.01 8.35 8.48
N GLU A 241 -6.99 9.03 7.88
CA GLU A 241 -8.39 8.61 7.89
C GLU A 241 -8.88 8.38 6.46
N MET A 242 -9.73 7.36 6.30
CA MET A 242 -10.38 7.08 5.02
C MET A 242 -11.53 8.05 4.76
N ARG A 243 -11.72 8.43 3.51
CA ARG A 243 -12.79 9.32 3.04
C ARG A 243 -13.38 8.76 1.75
N ALA A 244 -14.69 8.93 1.58
CA ALA A 244 -15.35 8.63 0.31
C ALA A 244 -15.03 9.72 -0.71
N VAL A 245 -14.93 9.33 -1.98
CA VAL A 245 -14.78 10.21 -3.14
C VAL A 245 -16.07 10.21 -3.96
#